data_AF-A0A7W7MJY5-F1
#
_entry.id   AF-A0A7W7MJY5-F1
#
_cell.length_a   1.000
_cell.length_b   1.000
_cell.length_c   1.000
_cell.angle_alpha   90.00
_cell.angle_beta   90.00
_cell.angle_gamma   90.00
#
_symmetry.space_group_name_H-M   'P 1'
#
loop_
_entity.id
_entity.type
_entity.pdbx_description
1 polymer ?
#
loop_
_entity_poly.entity_id
_entity_poly.type
_entity_poly.pdbx_seq_one_letter_code
_entity_poly.pdbx_strand_id
1 'polypeptide(L)'
;MTTDHLEVRFADLRADTLPTVQPPGTAAVRQTVRRRRTSRAVLSAAAAVLVIAGGITVATGNRSAAPPTATTPSTEPTPTPAFQQADIARQALIDGQHGTPVIDVAEQVFNNYRLDHGNYPGELILRAACAGTGEFMLYVDSQKNRKTNWKRIVELQVPCSAEPVAVSVPFTMTEGAAHHRFQMSEAPDFTDGQAGFAYQVTSKTGEPITGDREPADEFDPDRRLNLAGRQVVFEGIARSPGNIDPQDTPPSVPAGEYVLLTKCTGKPAMARLTVSQNRKYLVTADSPCTEPAGKQVETPVSWTGDPADLHIGFVTEEGLLHYALVRK
;
A
#
# COMPACT_ATOMS: atom_id res chain seq x y z
N MET A 1 38.57 -26.78 31.03
CA MET A 1 38.33 -26.96 29.58
C MET A 1 39.20 -25.95 28.86
N THR A 2 40.24 -26.42 28.19
CA THR A 2 41.23 -25.57 27.51
C THR A 2 40.74 -25.18 26.11
N THR A 3 41.05 -23.96 25.71
CA THR A 3 40.60 -23.27 24.48
C THR A 3 40.84 -24.08 23.20
N ASP A 4 41.85 -24.94 23.19
CA ASP A 4 42.23 -25.79 22.05
C ASP A 4 41.12 -26.76 21.61
N HIS A 5 40.25 -27.20 22.52
CA HIS A 5 39.21 -28.17 22.16
C HIS A 5 38.09 -27.53 21.32
N LEU A 6 37.86 -26.22 21.46
CA LEU A 6 36.87 -25.50 20.66
C LEU A 6 37.37 -25.21 19.25
N GLU A 7 38.66 -24.89 19.07
CA GLU A 7 39.22 -24.64 17.74
C GLU A 7 39.17 -25.88 16.85
N VAL A 8 39.45 -27.06 17.40
CA VAL A 8 39.36 -28.34 16.65
C VAL A 8 37.91 -28.61 16.20
N ARG A 9 36.92 -28.33 17.05
CA ARG A 9 35.50 -28.54 16.72
C ARG A 9 35.01 -27.58 15.62
N PHE A 10 35.50 -26.35 15.58
CA PHE A 10 35.16 -25.38 14.53
C PHE A 10 35.86 -25.66 13.20
N ALA A 11 37.06 -26.26 13.22
CA ALA A 11 37.77 -26.66 12.01
C ALA A 11 37.03 -27.78 11.27
N ASP A 12 36.58 -28.82 11.99
CA ASP A 12 35.83 -29.93 11.39
C ASP A 12 34.49 -29.47 10.80
N LEU A 13 33.79 -28.54 11.47
CA LEU A 13 32.52 -27.99 10.98
C LEU A 13 32.67 -27.16 9.68
N ARG A 14 33.81 -26.47 9.48
CA ARG A 14 34.08 -25.76 8.22
C ARG A 14 34.42 -26.70 7.06
N ALA A 15 35.02 -27.85 7.35
CA ALA A 15 35.34 -28.84 6.32
C ALA A 15 34.06 -29.54 5.78
N ASP A 16 33.08 -29.78 6.65
CA ASP A 16 31.84 -30.50 6.28
C ASP A 16 30.75 -29.61 5.65
N THR A 17 30.82 -28.28 5.79
CA THR A 17 29.71 -27.38 5.41
C THR A 17 29.95 -26.50 4.18
N LEU A 18 31.03 -26.71 3.42
CA LEU A 18 31.25 -26.00 2.16
C LEU A 18 30.77 -26.84 0.97
N PRO A 19 29.51 -26.70 0.51
CA PRO A 19 29.12 -27.21 -0.78
C PRO A 19 29.95 -26.50 -1.85
N THR A 20 30.61 -27.27 -2.71
CA THR A 20 31.31 -26.73 -3.87
C THR A 20 30.26 -26.12 -4.81
N VAL A 21 30.04 -24.81 -4.71
CA VAL A 21 29.15 -24.08 -5.61
C VAL A 21 29.78 -24.08 -6.98
N GLN A 22 29.32 -24.99 -7.84
CA GLN A 22 29.75 -25.06 -9.23
C GLN A 22 29.00 -23.97 -9.99
N PRO A 23 29.69 -22.92 -10.49
CA PRO A 23 29.01 -21.84 -11.19
C PRO A 23 28.34 -22.41 -12.45
N PRO A 24 27.09 -22.00 -12.76
CA PRO A 24 26.39 -22.49 -13.93
C PRO A 24 27.18 -22.15 -15.19
N GLY A 25 27.52 -23.18 -15.97
CA GLY A 25 28.31 -23.04 -17.19
C GLY A 25 27.66 -22.08 -18.19
N THR A 26 28.48 -21.50 -19.07
CA THR A 26 28.10 -20.48 -20.06
C THR A 26 26.94 -20.88 -20.98
N ALA A 27 26.58 -22.16 -21.06
CA ALA A 27 25.40 -22.67 -21.76
C ALA A 27 24.08 -22.18 -21.13
N ALA A 28 23.98 -22.09 -19.80
CA ALA A 28 22.78 -21.61 -19.11
C ALA A 28 22.52 -20.12 -19.38
N VAL A 29 23.60 -19.32 -19.47
CA VAL A 29 23.54 -17.88 -19.82
C VAL A 29 23.09 -17.67 -21.27
N ARG A 30 23.52 -18.54 -22.21
CA ARG A 30 23.09 -18.44 -23.62
C ARG A 30 21.60 -18.75 -23.81
N GLN A 31 21.05 -19.66 -23.00
CA GLN A 31 19.65 -20.07 -23.11
C GLN A 31 18.68 -18.97 -22.65
N THR A 32 19.03 -18.23 -21.60
CA THR A 32 18.25 -17.06 -21.11
C THR A 32 18.26 -15.90 -22.10
N VAL A 33 19.40 -15.62 -22.76
CA VAL A 33 19.49 -14.56 -23.78
C VAL A 33 18.65 -14.89 -25.02
N ARG A 34 18.66 -16.15 -25.49
CA ARG A 34 17.90 -16.57 -26.67
C ARG A 34 16.38 -16.46 -26.45
N ARG A 35 15.90 -16.85 -25.26
CA ARG A 35 14.47 -16.75 -24.88
C ARG A 35 13.99 -15.30 -24.85
N ARG A 36 14.82 -14.37 -24.36
CA ARG A 36 14.47 -12.94 -24.28
C ARG A 36 14.39 -12.26 -25.65
N ARG A 37 15.21 -12.68 -26.62
CA ARG A 37 15.15 -12.17 -28.01
C ARG A 37 13.93 -12.68 -28.77
N THR A 38 13.54 -13.94 -28.58
CA THR A 38 12.32 -14.48 -29.23
C THR A 38 11.04 -13.82 -28.71
N SER A 39 10.94 -13.51 -27.42
CA SER A 39 9.75 -12.84 -26.86
C SER A 39 9.57 -11.40 -27.37
N ARG A 40 10.67 -10.70 -27.68
CA ARG A 40 10.59 -9.34 -28.27
C ARG A 40 10.19 -9.33 -29.74
N ALA A 41 10.48 -10.39 -30.49
CA ALA A 41 10.12 -10.48 -31.92
C ALA A 41 8.64 -10.86 -32.16
N VAL A 42 7.97 -11.50 -31.18
CA VAL A 42 6.55 -11.87 -31.31
C VAL A 42 5.62 -10.66 -31.12
N LEU A 43 6.03 -9.67 -30.32
CA LEU A 43 5.21 -8.48 -30.05
C LEU A 43 5.18 -7.47 -31.22
N SER A 44 6.15 -7.49 -32.14
CA SER A 44 6.16 -6.62 -33.31
C SER A 44 5.42 -7.18 -34.53
N ALA A 45 4.97 -8.44 -34.48
CA ALA A 45 4.23 -9.07 -35.58
C ALA A 45 2.69 -9.01 -35.44
N ALA A 46 2.18 -8.65 -34.25
CA ALA A 46 0.73 -8.64 -33.98
C ALA A 46 0.02 -7.31 -34.34
N ALA A 47 0.75 -6.28 -34.79
CA ALA A 47 0.20 -4.94 -35.05
C ALA A 47 -0.19 -4.67 -36.51
N ALA A 48 -0.29 -5.70 -37.37
CA ALA A 48 -0.49 -5.50 -38.81
C ALA A 48 -1.53 -6.44 -39.44
N VAL A 49 -2.73 -6.55 -38.86
CA VAL A 49 -3.92 -7.09 -39.58
C VAL A 49 -5.19 -6.44 -39.05
N LEU A 50 -5.61 -5.32 -39.64
CA LEU A 50 -7.01 -4.86 -39.71
C LEU A 50 -7.11 -3.63 -40.64
N VAL A 51 -6.82 -3.85 -41.91
CA VAL A 51 -7.29 -2.99 -43.01
C VAL A 51 -7.92 -3.93 -44.03
N ILE A 52 -9.06 -3.50 -44.59
CA ILE A 52 -9.88 -4.10 -45.66
C ILE A 52 -11.25 -4.57 -45.17
N ALA A 53 -12.24 -3.67 -45.24
CA ALA A 53 -13.55 -3.92 -45.86
C ALA A 53 -14.40 -2.62 -45.86
N GLY A 54 -14.65 -2.03 -47.04
CA GLY A 54 -15.69 -0.99 -47.20
C GLY A 54 -15.43 0.09 -48.26
N GLY A 55 -15.38 -0.29 -49.55
CA GLY A 55 -15.62 0.63 -50.68
C GLY A 55 -17.13 0.75 -50.98
N ILE A 56 -17.71 1.62 -51.81
CA ILE A 56 -17.36 2.75 -52.68
C ILE A 56 -18.70 3.49 -52.91
N THR A 57 -18.74 4.82 -52.92
CA THR A 57 -19.61 5.57 -53.86
C THR A 57 -18.85 6.77 -54.42
N VAL A 58 -18.66 6.75 -55.75
CA VAL A 58 -18.14 7.86 -56.53
C VAL A 58 -19.32 8.76 -56.89
N ALA A 59 -19.27 10.02 -56.47
CA ALA A 59 -20.07 11.09 -57.05
C ALA A 59 -19.14 12.25 -57.42
N THR A 60 -18.95 12.43 -58.72
CA THR A 60 -18.22 13.51 -59.36
C THR A 60 -18.90 14.86 -59.08
N GLY A 61 -18.15 15.82 -58.54
CA GLY A 61 -18.61 17.20 -58.40
C GLY A 61 -17.48 18.16 -58.04
N ASN A 62 -16.96 18.87 -59.04
CA ASN A 62 -16.07 20.02 -58.88
C ASN A 62 -16.65 21.06 -57.93
N ARG A 63 -16.08 21.23 -56.73
CA ARG A 63 -16.07 22.51 -55.98
C ARG A 63 -14.82 22.60 -55.10
N SER A 64 -14.05 23.67 -55.28
CA SER A 64 -13.03 24.13 -54.34
C SER A 64 -13.62 24.24 -52.94
N ALA A 65 -13.07 23.49 -51.98
CA ALA A 65 -13.31 23.67 -50.56
C ALA A 65 -11.99 23.42 -49.82
N ALA A 66 -11.68 24.30 -48.87
CA ALA A 66 -10.47 24.27 -48.04
C ALA A 66 -10.33 22.92 -47.29
N PRO A 67 -9.10 22.50 -46.92
CA PRO A 67 -8.89 21.25 -46.21
C PRO A 67 -9.63 21.30 -44.85
N PRO A 68 -10.42 20.27 -44.49
CA PRO A 68 -10.99 20.21 -43.15
C PRO A 68 -9.86 19.96 -42.15
N THR A 69 -9.76 20.84 -41.15
CA THR A 69 -8.94 20.67 -39.97
C THR A 69 -9.34 19.35 -39.31
N ALA A 70 -8.46 18.36 -39.35
CA ALA A 70 -8.65 17.11 -38.64
C ALA A 70 -8.53 17.39 -37.13
N THR A 71 -9.67 17.58 -36.47
CA THR A 71 -9.74 17.63 -35.01
C THR A 71 -9.54 16.21 -34.49
N THR A 72 -8.30 15.86 -34.15
CA THR A 72 -8.01 14.65 -33.40
C THR A 72 -8.77 14.74 -32.06
N PRO A 73 -9.66 13.80 -31.72
CA PRO A 73 -10.25 13.79 -30.39
C PRO A 73 -9.14 13.48 -29.39
N SER A 74 -8.67 14.51 -28.69
CA SER A 74 -7.86 14.35 -27.48
C SER A 74 -8.74 13.60 -26.49
N THR A 75 -8.52 12.29 -26.40
CA THR A 75 -9.20 11.47 -25.41
C THR A 75 -8.51 11.79 -24.10
N GLU A 76 -9.07 12.74 -23.36
CA GLU A 76 -8.60 13.07 -22.03
C GLU A 76 -8.62 11.79 -21.19
N PRO A 77 -7.47 11.33 -20.66
CA PRO A 77 -7.43 10.10 -19.89
C PRO A 77 -8.34 10.25 -18.68
N THR A 78 -9.31 9.35 -18.56
CA THR A 78 -10.20 9.31 -17.41
C THR A 78 -9.35 9.14 -16.14
N PRO A 79 -9.49 10.00 -15.12
CA PRO A 79 -8.69 9.90 -13.92
C PRO A 79 -8.91 8.54 -13.24
N THR A 80 -7.83 7.80 -13.06
CA THR A 80 -7.82 6.55 -12.31
C THR A 80 -8.05 6.86 -10.82
N PRO A 81 -9.02 6.20 -10.14
CA PRO A 81 -9.27 6.43 -8.71
C PRO A 81 -8.01 6.19 -7.87
N ALA A 82 -7.74 7.03 -6.85
CA ALA A 82 -6.51 6.93 -6.05
C ALA A 82 -6.28 5.58 -5.34
N PHE A 83 -7.32 4.82 -5.00
CA PHE A 83 -7.13 3.47 -4.45
C PHE A 83 -6.46 2.53 -5.47
N GLN A 84 -6.81 2.66 -6.75
CA GLN A 84 -6.11 1.92 -7.80
C GLN A 84 -4.68 2.42 -7.98
N GLN A 85 -4.41 3.71 -7.72
CA GLN A 85 -3.04 4.25 -7.73
C GLN A 85 -2.19 3.64 -6.60
N ALA A 86 -2.75 3.44 -5.40
CA ALA A 86 -2.04 2.79 -4.30
C ALA A 86 -1.65 1.35 -4.64
N ASP A 87 -2.55 0.60 -5.26
CA ASP A 87 -2.27 -0.77 -5.74
C ASP A 87 -1.19 -0.79 -6.84
N ILE A 88 -1.21 0.16 -7.77
CA ILE A 88 -0.18 0.31 -8.81
C ILE A 88 1.18 0.61 -8.16
N ALA A 89 1.23 1.51 -7.17
CA ALA A 89 2.44 1.80 -6.41
C ALA A 89 2.96 0.57 -5.65
N ARG A 90 2.07 -0.22 -5.03
CA ARG A 90 2.44 -1.46 -4.35
C ARG A 90 3.03 -2.48 -5.31
N GLN A 91 2.46 -2.64 -6.49
CA GLN A 91 2.96 -3.58 -7.49
C GLN A 91 4.40 -3.24 -7.91
N ALA A 92 4.73 -1.95 -8.06
CA ALA A 92 6.09 -1.50 -8.36
C ALA A 92 7.11 -1.88 -7.26
N LEU A 93 6.67 -2.01 -6.01
CA LEU A 93 7.53 -2.51 -4.92
C LEU A 93 7.77 -4.01 -5.04
N ILE A 94 6.72 -4.79 -5.32
CA ILE A 94 6.78 -6.26 -5.44
C ILE A 94 7.78 -6.69 -6.53
N ASP A 95 7.77 -6.02 -7.68
CA ASP A 95 8.60 -6.39 -8.84
C ASP A 95 10.12 -6.30 -8.57
N GLY A 96 10.53 -5.49 -7.59
CA GLY A 96 11.93 -5.32 -7.16
C GLY A 96 12.21 -5.82 -5.74
N GLN A 97 11.30 -6.59 -5.15
CA GLN A 97 11.39 -6.98 -3.75
C GLN A 97 12.43 -8.09 -3.53
N HIS A 98 13.25 -7.90 -2.50
CA HIS A 98 14.18 -8.90 -1.98
C HIS A 98 13.86 -9.14 -0.50
N GLY A 99 13.56 -10.38 -0.15
CA GLY A 99 13.17 -10.77 1.21
C GLY A 99 11.69 -10.52 1.52
N THR A 100 11.30 -10.87 2.74
CA THR A 100 9.94 -10.69 3.26
C THR A 100 9.84 -9.32 3.96
N PRO A 101 8.84 -8.49 3.62
CA PRO A 101 8.66 -7.21 4.25
C PRO A 101 8.09 -7.42 5.66
N VAL A 102 8.65 -6.70 6.63
CA VAL A 102 8.11 -6.62 7.99
C VAL A 102 7.04 -5.53 8.12
N ILE A 103 7.06 -4.56 7.21
CA ILE A 103 6.03 -3.53 7.03
C ILE A 103 5.71 -3.46 5.54
N ASP A 104 4.43 -3.46 5.18
CA ASP A 104 3.94 -3.35 3.79
C ASP A 104 2.63 -2.56 3.80
N VAL A 105 2.68 -1.34 3.28
CA VAL A 105 1.58 -0.36 3.33
C VAL A 105 1.34 0.17 1.92
N ALA A 106 0.06 0.32 1.56
CA ALA A 106 -0.38 0.94 0.31
C ALA A 106 -1.61 1.79 0.59
N GLU A 107 -1.51 3.10 0.35
CA GLU A 107 -2.49 4.10 0.76
C GLU A 107 -2.61 5.21 -0.27
N GLN A 108 -3.67 6.02 -0.15
CA GLN A 108 -3.77 7.26 -0.91
C GLN A 108 -2.80 8.31 -0.39
N VAL A 109 -2.32 9.19 -1.28
CA VAL A 109 -1.61 10.40 -0.83
C VAL A 109 -2.61 11.38 -0.26
N PHE A 110 -2.43 11.77 1.00
CA PHE A 110 -3.20 12.83 1.66
C PHE A 110 -2.33 13.58 2.67
N ASN A 111 -2.65 14.85 2.90
CA ASN A 111 -1.88 15.70 3.80
C ASN A 111 -1.83 15.13 5.23
N ASN A 112 -0.69 15.29 5.89
CA ASN A 112 -0.44 14.83 7.26
C ASN A 112 -0.49 13.31 7.47
N TYR A 113 -0.30 12.50 6.42
CA TYR A 113 -0.15 11.06 6.56
C TYR A 113 0.85 10.70 7.67
N ARG A 114 0.43 9.81 8.57
CA ARG A 114 1.23 9.36 9.70
C ARG A 114 0.77 7.98 10.17
N LEU A 115 1.71 7.05 10.28
CA LEU A 115 1.46 5.70 10.79
C LEU A 115 2.57 5.26 11.75
N ASP A 116 2.18 4.74 12.92
CA ASP A 116 3.11 4.27 13.94
C ASP A 116 3.29 2.74 13.80
N HIS A 117 4.54 2.28 13.73
CA HIS A 117 4.90 0.86 13.63
C HIS A 117 5.68 0.36 14.87
N GLY A 118 5.76 -0.96 14.98
CA GLY A 118 6.60 -1.65 15.96
C GLY A 118 8.10 -1.38 15.79
N ASN A 119 8.91 -1.91 16.70
CA ASN A 119 10.36 -1.86 16.59
C ASN A 119 10.87 -3.13 15.90
N TYR A 120 11.62 -2.97 14.81
CA TYR A 120 12.26 -4.06 14.09
C TYR A 120 13.78 -3.86 14.10
N PRO A 121 14.48 -4.18 15.20
CA PRO A 121 15.88 -3.85 15.34
C PRO A 121 16.74 -4.46 14.23
N GLY A 122 17.68 -3.66 13.70
CA GLY A 122 18.63 -4.11 12.70
C GLY A 122 18.84 -3.14 11.54
N GLU A 123 19.66 -3.56 10.58
CA GLU A 123 19.84 -2.84 9.31
C GLU A 123 18.69 -3.17 8.35
N LEU A 124 17.93 -2.15 8.00
CA LEU A 124 16.72 -2.26 7.20
C LEU A 124 16.87 -1.49 5.88
N ILE A 125 15.98 -1.77 4.95
CA ILE A 125 15.79 -0.99 3.73
C ILE A 125 14.33 -0.53 3.70
N LEU A 126 14.13 0.78 3.68
CA LEU A 126 12.85 1.40 3.33
C LEU A 126 12.79 1.53 1.82
N ARG A 127 11.71 1.00 1.22
CA ARG A 127 11.39 1.18 -0.20
C ARG A 127 10.04 1.87 -0.30
N ALA A 128 9.90 2.82 -1.20
CA ALA A 128 8.63 3.50 -1.45
C ALA A 128 8.42 3.75 -2.95
N ALA A 129 7.17 3.83 -3.35
CA ALA A 129 6.77 4.14 -4.72
C ALA A 129 5.49 4.98 -4.67
N CYS A 130 5.27 5.83 -5.69
CA CYS A 130 4.06 6.62 -5.81
C CYS A 130 3.54 6.61 -7.25
N ALA A 131 2.26 6.26 -7.42
CA ALA A 131 1.55 6.35 -8.68
C ALA A 131 0.70 7.62 -8.72
N GLY A 132 0.79 8.38 -9.82
CA GLY A 132 0.10 9.66 -9.98
C GLY A 132 1.06 10.81 -10.35
N THR A 133 0.75 12.01 -9.89
CA THR A 133 1.52 13.24 -10.15
C THR A 133 2.04 13.85 -8.85
N GLY A 134 3.18 14.53 -8.90
CA GLY A 134 3.76 15.22 -7.73
C GLY A 134 4.92 14.44 -7.10
N GLU A 135 5.32 14.87 -5.92
CA GLU A 135 6.33 14.19 -5.10
C GLU A 135 6.16 14.56 -3.63
N PHE A 136 6.62 13.70 -2.73
CA PHE A 136 6.59 13.98 -1.30
C PHE A 136 7.84 13.45 -0.60
N MET A 137 8.07 13.90 0.63
CA MET A 137 9.07 13.33 1.52
C MET A 137 8.40 12.34 2.47
N LEU A 138 8.89 11.10 2.49
CA LEU A 138 8.56 10.13 3.53
C LEU A 138 9.64 10.18 4.61
N TYR A 139 9.22 10.46 5.84
CA TYR A 139 10.09 10.51 7.01
C TYR A 139 9.86 9.28 7.88
N VAL A 140 10.95 8.74 8.43
CA VAL A 140 10.88 7.82 9.56
C VAL A 140 11.45 8.52 10.77
N ASP A 141 10.63 8.66 11.80
CA ASP A 141 11.04 9.17 13.10
C ASP A 141 11.04 8.02 14.12
N SER A 142 11.90 8.15 15.12
CA SER A 142 12.00 7.21 16.24
C SER A 142 11.84 7.92 17.56
N GLN A 143 11.31 7.20 18.55
CA GLN A 143 11.12 7.70 19.90
C GLN A 143 11.52 6.61 20.89
N LYS A 144 12.37 6.93 21.89
CA LYS A 144 12.81 5.96 22.90
C LYS A 144 11.68 5.52 23.82
N ASN A 145 10.79 6.43 24.14
CA ASN A 145 9.55 6.19 24.88
C ASN A 145 8.58 7.37 24.65
N ARG A 146 7.29 7.19 24.97
CA ARG A 146 6.24 8.21 24.75
C ARG A 146 6.50 9.59 25.36
N LYS A 147 7.43 9.72 26.31
CA LYS A 147 7.78 11.00 26.97
C LYS A 147 8.95 11.73 26.30
N THR A 148 9.63 11.13 25.32
CA THR A 148 10.78 11.72 24.64
C THR A 148 10.38 12.42 23.35
N ASN A 149 11.20 13.31 22.80
CA ASN A 149 10.89 13.90 21.50
C ASN A 149 11.12 12.90 20.36
N TRP A 150 10.32 13.01 19.31
CA TRP A 150 10.56 12.29 18.06
C TRP A 150 11.87 12.75 17.44
N LYS A 151 12.69 11.80 17.02
CA LYS A 151 13.95 12.06 16.32
C LYS A 151 13.89 11.44 14.93
N ARG A 152 14.11 12.26 13.91
CA ARG A 152 14.22 11.78 12.54
C ARG A 152 15.42 10.88 12.36
N ILE A 153 15.18 9.74 11.73
CA ILE A 153 16.21 8.75 11.40
C ILE A 153 16.30 8.47 9.90
N VAL A 154 15.25 8.77 9.12
CA VAL A 154 15.24 8.63 7.66
C VAL A 154 14.44 9.75 7.01
N GLU A 155 14.91 10.19 5.84
CA GLU A 155 14.15 10.98 4.88
C GLU A 155 14.29 10.32 3.50
N LEU A 156 13.17 10.16 2.79
CA LEU A 156 13.13 9.56 1.46
C LEU A 156 12.22 10.40 0.56
N GLN A 157 12.79 10.99 -0.50
CA GLN A 157 12.00 11.67 -1.54
C GLN A 157 11.35 10.63 -2.45
N VAL A 158 10.02 10.70 -2.60
CA VAL A 158 9.21 9.76 -3.37
C VAL A 158 8.55 10.50 -4.53
N PRO A 159 9.11 10.40 -5.76
CA PRO A 159 8.48 10.97 -6.94
C PRO A 159 7.29 10.11 -7.38
N CYS A 160 6.19 10.76 -7.78
CA CYS A 160 5.02 10.10 -8.34
C CYS A 160 5.12 10.05 -9.87
N SER A 161 4.67 8.94 -10.47
CA SER A 161 4.56 8.83 -11.93
C SER A 161 3.45 7.86 -12.33
N ALA A 162 3.05 7.86 -13.61
CA ALA A 162 2.09 6.87 -14.13
C ALA A 162 2.65 5.44 -14.15
N GLU A 163 3.98 5.30 -14.22
CA GLU A 163 4.71 4.03 -14.15
C GLU A 163 5.70 4.09 -12.96
N PRO A 164 5.20 3.95 -11.72
CA PRO A 164 6.01 4.14 -10.53
C PRO A 164 7.27 3.28 -10.52
N VAL A 165 8.37 3.90 -10.11
CA VAL A 165 9.64 3.20 -9.84
C VAL A 165 9.93 3.31 -8.35
N ALA A 166 10.22 2.17 -7.73
CA ALA A 166 10.58 2.13 -6.32
C ALA A 166 11.89 2.88 -6.05
N VAL A 167 11.86 3.82 -5.10
CA VAL A 167 13.03 4.44 -4.48
C VAL A 167 13.34 3.75 -3.16
N SER A 168 14.60 3.76 -2.73
CA SER A 168 14.99 3.05 -1.52
C SER A 168 16.11 3.73 -0.75
N VAL A 169 16.08 3.61 0.57
CA VAL A 169 17.15 4.08 1.47
C VAL A 169 17.39 3.07 2.59
N PRO A 170 18.66 2.72 2.88
CA PRO A 170 18.98 1.91 4.06
C PRO A 170 18.86 2.73 5.34
N PHE A 171 18.45 2.09 6.42
CA PHE A 171 18.39 2.71 7.74
C PHE A 171 18.52 1.68 8.87
N THR A 172 18.58 2.16 10.10
CA THR A 172 18.70 1.29 11.28
C THR A 172 17.63 1.65 12.28
N MET A 173 16.83 0.64 12.67
CA MET A 173 16.03 0.71 13.88
C MET A 173 16.83 0.13 15.03
N THR A 174 16.87 0.84 16.16
CA THR A 174 17.69 0.46 17.33
C THR A 174 16.84 -0.21 18.39
N GLU A 175 17.37 -1.22 19.08
CA GLU A 175 16.69 -1.92 20.20
C GLU A 175 16.18 -0.97 21.30
N GLY A 176 16.81 0.20 21.48
CA GLY A 176 16.39 1.19 22.49
C GLY A 176 15.24 2.12 22.07
N ALA A 177 14.67 1.97 20.87
CA ALA A 177 13.52 2.74 20.42
C ALA A 177 12.21 1.97 20.70
N ALA A 178 11.26 2.59 21.38
CA ALA A 178 9.96 1.96 21.66
C ALA A 178 8.97 2.14 20.51
N HIS A 179 9.11 3.20 19.72
CA HIS A 179 8.16 3.54 18.67
C HIS A 179 8.85 4.11 17.44
N HIS A 180 8.36 3.71 16.27
CA HIS A 180 8.71 4.30 14.98
C HIS A 180 7.48 4.88 14.33
N ARG A 181 7.66 5.99 13.62
CA ARG A 181 6.61 6.70 12.93
C ARG A 181 7.02 6.99 11.51
N PHE A 182 6.16 6.62 10.59
CA PHE A 182 6.27 6.90 9.18
C PHE A 182 5.32 8.04 8.90
N GLN A 183 5.82 9.17 8.40
CA GLN A 183 5.00 10.33 8.13
C GLN A 183 5.41 11.00 6.83
N MET A 184 4.46 11.61 6.17
CA MET A 184 4.70 12.33 4.92
C MET A 184 4.89 13.83 5.22
N SER A 185 5.68 14.53 4.40
CA SER A 185 5.64 15.99 4.37
C SER A 185 4.24 16.48 3.99
N GLU A 186 3.93 17.73 4.36
CA GLU A 186 2.83 18.43 3.72
C GLU A 186 3.04 18.37 2.20
N ALA A 187 1.97 18.06 1.49
CA ALA A 187 2.00 17.72 0.08
C ALA A 187 1.08 18.72 -0.66
N PRO A 188 1.48 20.00 -0.72
CA PRO A 188 0.58 21.10 -1.09
C PRO A 188 0.06 21.02 -2.53
N ASP A 189 0.77 20.29 -3.40
CA ASP A 189 0.44 20.16 -4.82
C ASP A 189 -0.38 18.91 -5.15
N PHE A 190 -0.75 18.09 -4.15
CA PHE A 190 -1.63 16.95 -4.38
C PHE A 190 -3.08 17.41 -4.26
N THR A 191 -3.78 17.37 -5.38
CA THR A 191 -5.24 17.29 -5.40
C THR A 191 -5.65 15.99 -4.72
N ASP A 192 -6.41 16.10 -3.61
CA ASP A 192 -6.87 14.97 -2.82
C ASP A 192 -7.41 13.86 -3.74
N GLY A 193 -6.88 12.64 -3.59
CA GLY A 193 -7.36 11.46 -4.30
C GLY A 193 -6.88 11.29 -5.75
N GLN A 194 -5.80 11.95 -6.19
CA GLN A 194 -5.20 11.72 -7.52
C GLN A 194 -3.92 10.89 -7.53
N ALA A 195 -3.29 10.68 -6.37
CA ALA A 195 -2.09 9.85 -6.24
C ALA A 195 -2.28 8.80 -5.13
N GLY A 196 -1.58 7.68 -5.29
CA GLY A 196 -1.49 6.63 -4.29
C GLY A 196 -0.04 6.22 -4.13
N PHE A 197 0.34 5.85 -2.91
CA PHE A 197 1.69 5.47 -2.60
C PHE A 197 1.73 4.15 -1.85
N ALA A 198 2.89 3.52 -1.86
CA ALA A 198 3.16 2.36 -1.06
C ALA A 198 4.56 2.44 -0.48
N TYR A 199 4.79 1.79 0.66
CA TYR A 199 6.13 1.57 1.18
C TYR A 199 6.27 0.20 1.84
N GLN A 200 7.50 -0.31 1.79
CA GLN A 200 7.89 -1.58 2.39
C GLN A 200 9.16 -1.40 3.21
N VAL A 201 9.23 -2.11 4.33
CA VAL A 201 10.45 -2.24 5.12
C VAL A 201 10.89 -3.69 5.10
N THR A 202 12.14 -3.91 4.69
CA THR A 202 12.75 -5.25 4.60
C THR A 202 14.08 -5.27 5.35
N SER A 203 14.52 -6.47 5.74
CA SER A 203 15.90 -6.65 6.16
C SER A 203 16.85 -6.32 5.02
N LYS A 204 17.96 -5.65 5.33
CA LYS A 204 19.04 -5.48 4.36
C LYS A 204 19.64 -6.83 3.90
N THR A 205 19.57 -7.87 4.75
CA THR A 205 20.02 -9.22 4.38
C THR A 205 18.97 -10.00 3.58
N GLY A 206 17.72 -9.51 3.51
CA GLY A 206 16.58 -10.25 2.96
C GLY A 206 16.05 -11.36 3.86
N GLU A 207 16.70 -11.64 4.99
CA GLU A 207 16.22 -12.61 5.96
C GLU A 207 15.01 -12.06 6.74
N PRO A 208 14.08 -12.92 7.18
CA PRO A 208 13.00 -12.50 8.06
C PRO A 208 13.55 -11.88 9.35
N ILE A 209 13.01 -10.72 9.74
CA ILE A 209 13.34 -10.08 11.02
C ILE A 209 12.18 -10.29 11.98
N THR A 210 12.53 -10.69 13.20
CA THR A 210 11.60 -10.68 14.33
C THR A 210 11.69 -9.32 15.00
N GLY A 211 10.57 -8.61 15.11
CA GLY A 211 10.48 -7.34 15.85
C GLY A 211 9.47 -7.42 16.97
N ASP A 212 9.39 -6.34 17.74
CA ASP A 212 8.22 -6.05 18.55
C ASP A 212 7.04 -5.98 17.59
N ARG A 213 6.02 -6.81 17.84
CA ARG A 213 4.76 -6.75 17.11
C ARG A 213 4.32 -5.29 17.08
N GLU A 214 3.79 -4.83 15.94
CA GLU A 214 3.21 -3.50 15.86
C GLU A 214 2.30 -3.27 17.08
N PRO A 215 2.20 -2.05 17.61
CA PRO A 215 1.19 -1.75 18.62
C PRO A 215 -0.24 -2.08 18.16
N ALA A 216 -0.44 -2.35 16.86
CA ALA A 216 -1.67 -2.90 16.28
C ALA A 216 -1.67 -4.44 16.19
N ASP A 217 -0.51 -5.10 16.14
CA ASP A 217 -0.30 -6.56 16.12
C ASP A 217 -0.09 -7.18 17.53
N GLU A 218 0.11 -6.39 18.59
CA GLU A 218 0.05 -6.82 20.02
C GLU A 218 -1.35 -7.34 20.43
N PHE A 219 -2.13 -7.66 19.42
CA PHE A 219 -3.51 -7.41 19.24
C PHE A 219 -3.79 -8.27 17.98
N ASP A 220 -3.96 -9.56 18.24
CA ASP A 220 -4.33 -10.72 17.41
C ASP A 220 -4.50 -10.60 15.86
N PRO A 221 -3.87 -11.47 15.01
CA PRO A 221 -4.24 -11.67 13.60
C PRO A 221 -5.72 -12.02 13.37
N ASP A 222 -6.43 -12.54 14.39
CA ASP A 222 -7.89 -12.68 14.38
C ASP A 222 -8.62 -11.33 14.28
N ARG A 223 -7.94 -10.17 14.17
CA ARG A 223 -8.54 -8.84 13.94
C ARG A 223 -8.69 -8.46 12.48
N ARG A 224 -8.00 -9.12 11.56
CA ARG A 224 -8.09 -8.76 10.13
C ARG A 224 -9.52 -8.98 9.64
N LEU A 225 -9.98 -8.04 8.82
CA LEU A 225 -11.25 -8.18 8.14
C LEU A 225 -11.11 -9.30 7.11
N ASN A 226 -12.11 -10.16 7.03
CA ASN A 226 -12.22 -11.09 5.92
C ASN A 226 -12.77 -10.34 4.71
N LEU A 227 -11.87 -9.88 3.85
CA LEU A 227 -12.22 -9.15 2.64
C LEU A 227 -12.69 -10.07 1.51
N ALA A 228 -12.31 -11.37 1.52
CA ALA A 228 -12.74 -12.36 0.53
C ALA A 228 -12.60 -11.93 -0.95
N GLY A 229 -11.56 -11.14 -1.28
CA GLY A 229 -11.34 -10.62 -2.63
C GLY A 229 -12.31 -9.52 -3.08
N ARG A 230 -13.07 -8.94 -2.16
CA ARG A 230 -13.97 -7.81 -2.43
C ARG A 230 -13.18 -6.55 -2.75
N GLN A 231 -13.74 -5.69 -3.61
CA GLN A 231 -13.14 -4.41 -3.94
C GLN A 231 -13.24 -3.47 -2.74
N VAL A 232 -12.12 -3.29 -2.04
CA VAL A 232 -12.01 -2.33 -0.94
C VAL A 232 -11.99 -0.93 -1.50
N VAL A 233 -12.91 -0.12 -1.01
CA VAL A 233 -13.01 1.29 -1.33
C VAL A 233 -12.33 2.10 -0.24
N PHE A 234 -12.37 1.66 1.00
CA PHE A 234 -11.61 2.27 2.09
C PHE A 234 -11.38 1.23 3.19
N GLU A 235 -10.23 1.26 3.85
CA GLU A 235 -9.91 0.44 5.02
C GLU A 235 -9.18 1.31 6.04
N GLY A 236 -9.40 1.06 7.32
CA GLY A 236 -8.76 1.85 8.37
C GLY A 236 -8.92 1.25 9.76
N ILE A 237 -8.13 1.77 10.69
CA ILE A 237 -8.08 1.31 12.08
C ILE A 237 -8.33 2.50 13.00
N ALA A 238 -9.24 2.36 13.96
CA ALA A 238 -9.54 3.38 14.97
C ALA A 238 -9.26 2.86 16.39
N ARG A 239 -8.82 3.73 17.31
CA ARG A 239 -8.50 3.40 18.72
C ARG A 239 -9.34 4.21 19.72
N SER A 240 -9.83 3.56 20.78
CA SER A 240 -10.39 4.20 21.97
C SER A 240 -9.38 4.27 23.14
N PRO A 241 -9.38 5.31 23.99
CA PRO A 241 -10.18 6.53 23.95
C PRO A 241 -9.38 7.62 23.24
N GLY A 242 -9.19 7.47 21.93
CA GLY A 242 -8.74 8.57 21.10
C GLY A 242 -9.97 9.23 20.50
N ASN A 243 -10.03 10.56 20.53
CA ASN A 243 -10.68 11.22 19.40
C ASN A 243 -10.04 10.62 18.14
N ILE A 244 -10.84 10.19 17.17
CA ILE A 244 -10.33 10.14 15.80
C ILE A 244 -9.81 11.53 15.56
N ASP A 245 -8.50 11.66 15.34
CA ASP A 245 -7.94 12.93 14.97
C ASP A 245 -8.78 13.38 13.75
N PRO A 246 -9.36 14.59 13.71
CA PRO A 246 -10.17 15.03 12.58
C PRO A 246 -9.46 14.89 11.21
N GLN A 247 -8.16 14.59 11.22
CA GLN A 247 -7.32 14.30 10.07
C GLN A 247 -7.42 12.86 9.54
N ASP A 248 -7.93 11.92 10.33
CA ASP A 248 -8.29 10.55 9.89
C ASP A 248 -9.71 10.51 9.29
N THR A 249 -10.24 11.66 8.84
CA THR A 249 -11.54 11.67 8.17
C THR A 249 -11.38 10.91 6.86
N PRO A 250 -12.09 9.79 6.66
CA PRO A 250 -12.05 9.03 5.42
C PRO A 250 -12.23 9.93 4.21
N PRO A 251 -11.54 9.63 3.08
CA PRO A 251 -11.78 10.33 1.84
C PRO A 251 -13.25 10.19 1.46
N SER A 252 -13.79 11.27 0.89
CA SER A 252 -15.18 11.33 0.45
C SER A 252 -15.48 10.22 -0.54
N VAL A 253 -16.45 9.36 -0.23
CA VAL A 253 -16.70 8.15 -1.02
C VAL A 253 -17.82 8.42 -2.06
N PRO A 254 -17.63 8.09 -3.35
CA PRO A 254 -18.65 8.27 -4.39
C PRO A 254 -19.99 7.60 -4.07
N ALA A 255 -21.06 8.03 -4.73
CA ALA A 255 -22.36 7.34 -4.64
C ALA A 255 -22.28 5.90 -5.15
N GLY A 256 -23.02 5.01 -4.50
CA GLY A 256 -23.03 3.60 -4.84
C GLY A 256 -23.61 2.70 -3.75
N GLU A 257 -23.49 1.39 -3.99
CA GLU A 257 -23.82 0.36 -3.03
C GLU A 257 -22.55 -0.24 -2.44
N TYR A 258 -22.53 -0.32 -1.11
CA TYR A 258 -21.39 -0.72 -0.33
C TYR A 258 -21.79 -1.69 0.80
N VAL A 259 -20.78 -2.33 1.38
CA VAL A 259 -20.87 -3.04 2.65
C VAL A 259 -19.80 -2.47 3.56
N LEU A 260 -20.21 -1.99 4.73
CA LEU A 260 -19.30 -1.62 5.79
C LEU A 260 -18.99 -2.85 6.64
N LEU A 261 -17.74 -3.29 6.59
CA LEU A 261 -17.18 -4.36 7.40
C LEU A 261 -16.56 -3.74 8.64
N THR A 262 -16.84 -4.29 9.81
CA THR A 262 -16.23 -3.85 11.07
C THR A 262 -15.85 -5.05 11.93
N LYS A 263 -14.76 -4.94 12.67
CA LYS A 263 -14.33 -5.95 13.64
C LYS A 263 -13.62 -5.25 14.78
N CYS A 264 -14.19 -5.32 15.98
CA CYS A 264 -13.62 -4.68 17.16
C CYS A 264 -13.04 -5.70 18.12
N THR A 265 -12.12 -5.21 18.94
CA THR A 265 -11.34 -6.02 19.86
C THR A 265 -10.79 -5.15 20.98
N GLY A 266 -10.53 -5.77 22.13
CA GLY A 266 -10.15 -5.09 23.36
C GLY A 266 -11.10 -5.47 24.49
N LYS A 267 -11.10 -4.68 25.55
CA LYS A 267 -12.00 -4.89 26.70
C LYS A 267 -13.46 -4.92 26.24
N PRO A 268 -14.37 -5.58 26.98
CA PRO A 268 -15.79 -5.57 26.65
C PRO A 268 -16.32 -4.13 26.48
N ALA A 269 -16.58 -3.78 25.23
CA ALA A 269 -16.80 -2.41 24.79
C ALA A 269 -17.67 -2.37 23.53
N MET A 270 -18.11 -1.17 23.16
CA MET A 270 -18.94 -0.95 21.99
C MET A 270 -18.33 0.13 21.08
N ALA A 271 -17.81 -0.27 19.93
CA ALA A 271 -17.39 0.64 18.87
C ALA A 271 -18.55 0.92 17.90
N ARG A 272 -18.81 2.21 17.62
CA ARG A 272 -19.90 2.67 16.77
C ARG A 272 -19.36 3.43 15.57
N LEU A 273 -19.52 2.86 14.38
CA LEU A 273 -19.26 3.56 13.13
C LEU A 273 -20.54 4.24 12.65
N THR A 274 -20.44 5.47 12.15
CA THR A 274 -21.55 6.18 11.51
C THR A 274 -21.13 6.68 10.13
N VAL A 275 -21.84 6.27 9.09
CA VAL A 275 -21.68 6.89 7.76
C VAL A 275 -22.70 8.02 7.68
N SER A 276 -22.28 9.20 7.25
CA SER A 276 -23.14 10.36 7.10
C SER A 276 -22.95 11.01 5.74
N GLN A 277 -23.98 11.71 5.26
CA GLN A 277 -23.94 12.48 4.01
C GLN A 277 -24.65 13.80 4.32
N ASN A 278 -24.00 14.94 4.04
CA ASN A 278 -24.56 16.26 4.35
C ASN A 278 -25.02 16.41 5.81
N ARG A 279 -24.20 15.91 6.77
CA ARG A 279 -24.50 15.86 8.22
C ARG A 279 -25.71 15.01 8.62
N LYS A 280 -26.29 14.24 7.70
CA LYS A 280 -27.35 13.28 7.98
C LYS A 280 -26.76 11.88 8.07
N TYR A 281 -27.01 11.18 9.18
CA TYR A 281 -26.60 9.78 9.32
C TYR A 281 -27.33 8.91 8.29
N LEU A 282 -26.56 8.20 7.47
CA LEU A 282 -27.03 7.19 6.52
C LEU A 282 -27.14 5.83 7.19
N VAL A 283 -26.11 5.43 7.92
CA VAL A 283 -26.08 4.16 8.65
C VAL A 283 -25.25 4.27 9.92
N THR A 284 -25.58 3.42 10.89
CA THR A 284 -24.81 3.19 12.11
C THR A 284 -24.48 1.71 12.21
N ALA A 285 -23.21 1.37 12.40
CA ALA A 285 -22.72 0.01 12.60
C ALA A 285 -22.09 -0.13 13.98
N ASP A 286 -22.65 -1.02 14.80
CA ASP A 286 -22.17 -1.31 16.14
C ASP A 286 -21.32 -2.61 16.09
N SER A 287 -20.03 -2.52 16.44
CA SER A 287 -19.07 -3.64 16.43
C SER A 287 -18.56 -4.01 17.83
N PRO A 288 -19.07 -5.08 18.47
CA PRO A 288 -18.73 -5.41 19.86
C PRO A 288 -17.25 -5.74 20.00
N CYS A 289 -16.57 -5.06 20.91
CA CYS A 289 -15.15 -5.28 21.18
C CYS A 289 -15.01 -6.43 22.18
N THR A 290 -14.23 -7.43 21.81
CA THR A 290 -13.92 -8.61 22.63
C THR A 290 -12.44 -8.98 22.52
N GLU A 291 -11.95 -9.78 23.46
CA GLU A 291 -10.59 -10.32 23.45
C GLU A 291 -10.67 -11.85 23.58
N PRO A 292 -10.40 -12.62 22.51
CA PRO A 292 -9.95 -12.21 21.17
C PRO A 292 -11.04 -11.45 20.38
N ALA A 293 -10.67 -10.91 19.21
CA ALA A 293 -11.53 -10.07 18.40
C ALA A 293 -12.90 -10.71 18.07
N GLY A 294 -13.94 -9.88 18.05
CA GLY A 294 -15.30 -10.33 17.80
C GLY A 294 -15.50 -10.83 16.38
N LYS A 295 -16.69 -11.36 16.09
CA LYS A 295 -17.07 -11.66 14.70
C LYS A 295 -17.09 -10.36 13.89
N GLN A 296 -16.64 -10.46 12.63
CA GLN A 296 -16.84 -9.38 11.67
C GLN A 296 -18.33 -9.11 11.51
N VAL A 297 -18.71 -7.83 11.58
CA VAL A 297 -20.06 -7.34 11.33
C VAL A 297 -20.08 -6.71 9.95
N GLU A 298 -21.08 -7.07 9.14
CA GLU A 298 -21.28 -6.53 7.80
C GLU A 298 -22.56 -5.72 7.77
N THR A 299 -22.46 -4.44 7.42
CA THR A 299 -23.58 -3.50 7.41
C THR A 299 -23.75 -2.94 6.00
N PRO A 300 -24.83 -3.28 5.28
CA PRO A 300 -25.10 -2.70 3.97
C PRO A 300 -25.23 -1.18 4.05
N VAL A 301 -24.63 -0.47 3.10
CA VAL A 301 -24.73 0.99 3.00
C VAL A 301 -24.98 1.36 1.56
N SER A 302 -25.88 2.31 1.32
CA SER A 302 -26.15 2.83 -0.01
C SER A 302 -26.49 4.30 0.08
N TRP A 303 -25.99 5.09 -0.86
CA TRP A 303 -26.41 6.47 -1.02
C TRP A 303 -26.37 6.87 -2.49
N THR A 304 -27.16 7.89 -2.80
CA THR A 304 -27.30 8.47 -4.12
C THR A 304 -26.92 9.94 -4.05
N GLY A 305 -26.21 10.45 -5.07
CA GLY A 305 -25.87 11.87 -5.16
C GLY A 305 -24.49 12.18 -4.58
N ASP A 306 -24.45 13.10 -3.62
CA ASP A 306 -23.21 13.62 -3.05
C ASP A 306 -22.35 12.52 -2.41
N PRO A 307 -21.02 12.70 -2.34
CA PRO A 307 -20.18 11.81 -1.57
C PRO A 307 -20.60 11.70 -0.10
N ALA A 308 -20.33 10.54 0.51
CA ALA A 308 -20.56 10.32 1.93
C ALA A 308 -19.26 10.44 2.74
N ASP A 309 -19.38 10.97 3.95
CA ASP A 309 -18.34 11.05 4.96
C ASP A 309 -18.53 9.92 5.97
N LEU A 310 -17.44 9.24 6.32
CA LEU A 310 -17.48 8.21 7.36
C LEU A 310 -16.95 8.77 8.68
N HIS A 311 -17.75 8.68 9.73
CA HIS A 311 -17.40 9.06 11.08
C HIS A 311 -17.31 7.83 11.97
N ILE A 312 -16.40 7.88 12.93
CA ILE A 312 -16.18 6.79 13.87
C ILE A 312 -16.41 7.36 15.27
N GLY A 313 -16.95 6.55 16.16
CA GLY A 313 -17.12 6.91 17.56
C GLY A 313 -16.94 5.67 18.42
N PHE A 314 -16.39 5.86 19.61
CA PHE A 314 -16.33 4.80 20.62
C PHE A 314 -17.29 5.14 21.74
N VAL A 315 -18.11 4.18 22.15
CA VAL A 315 -19.06 4.36 23.25
C VAL A 315 -18.39 4.05 24.60
N THR A 316 -17.15 3.57 24.62
CA THR A 316 -16.46 3.05 25.81
C THR A 316 -14.93 3.16 25.71
N GLU A 317 -14.22 3.03 26.83
CA GLU A 317 -12.87 3.59 27.00
C GLU A 317 -11.69 2.83 26.37
N GLU A 318 -11.78 1.58 25.94
CA GLU A 318 -10.62 0.87 25.36
C GLU A 318 -11.01 -0.17 24.32
N GLY A 319 -10.65 0.07 23.07
CA GLY A 319 -10.94 -0.83 21.95
C GLY A 319 -10.19 -0.42 20.69
N LEU A 320 -9.83 -1.40 19.88
CA LEU A 320 -9.29 -1.22 18.54
C LEU A 320 -10.36 -1.69 17.55
N LEU A 321 -10.75 -0.83 16.63
CA LEU A 321 -11.75 -1.12 15.62
C LEU A 321 -11.08 -1.16 14.26
N HIS A 322 -11.13 -2.31 13.61
CA HIS A 322 -10.78 -2.42 12.20
C HIS A 322 -12.07 -2.29 11.37
N TYR A 323 -12.03 -1.49 10.32
CA TYR A 323 -13.19 -1.30 9.47
C TYR A 323 -12.79 -1.14 8.00
N ALA A 324 -13.65 -1.59 7.10
CA ALA A 324 -13.48 -1.40 5.67
C ALA A 324 -14.82 -1.16 5.00
N LEU A 325 -14.85 -0.24 4.05
CA LEU A 325 -15.95 -0.06 3.14
C LEU A 325 -15.63 -0.78 1.83
N VAL A 326 -16.43 -1.78 1.47
CA VAL A 326 -16.24 -2.55 0.24
C VAL A 326 -17.40 -2.30 -0.72
N ARG A 327 -17.12 -2.21 -2.02
CA ARG A 327 -18.17 -2.07 -3.03
C ARG A 327 -18.93 -3.40 -3.18
N LYS A 328 -20.25 -3.33 -3.31
CA LYS A 328 -21.08 -4.50 -3.66
C LYS A 328 -20.92 -4.89 -5.12
#